data_AF-A0A9D6PJA4-F1
#
_entry.id   AF-A0A9D6PJA4-F1
#
_cell.length_a   1.000
_cell.length_b   1.000
_cell.length_c   1.000
_cell.angle_alpha   90.00
_cell.angle_beta   90.00
_cell.angle_gamma   90.00
#
_symmetry.space_group_name_H-M   'P 1'
#
loop_
_entity.id
_entity.type
_entity.pdbx_description
1 polymer ?
#
loop_
_entity_poly.entity_id
_entity_poly.type
_entity_poly.pdbx_seq_one_letter_code
_entity_poly.pdbx_strand_id
1 'polypeptide(L)'
;SLARDGRFRCVTVSEFLQQYPLGHAESLPELSSGSWIDGNFATWIGHPEKNAAWERLAHARESLSSVGEGDPSLRKAWRCLRIAEGSDWMWWFGDTHFSAQAEEFDRLFRTHLSHGYELAGLPVPEALKTPIKRLPIQISYDPTGLIHPTIDGYETSYYEWLYAGRLDLRQQYSAIHRSAQCLRSIYHGFDRTHHYFRIDLDLSQLARLSSWVMDLSLSHDLHVQITQEASGVRAHVLPHRAAAVSCVLGRILEVSIPRELLGLEQGERLRLALALMEGREVRERYPSQGSFELMASTVDVEAQSWLVF
;
A
#
# COMPACT_ATOMS: atom_id res chain seq x y z
N SER A 1 36.38 7.47 -7.11
CA SER A 1 36.02 6.04 -7.29
C SER A 1 36.84 5.25 -6.30
N LEU A 2 36.22 4.32 -5.56
CA LEU A 2 36.91 3.41 -4.62
C LEU A 2 38.10 2.71 -5.29
N ALA A 3 37.97 2.35 -6.57
CA ALA A 3 39.02 1.70 -7.35
C ALA A 3 40.27 2.58 -7.64
N ARG A 4 40.22 3.89 -7.37
CA ARG A 4 41.35 4.83 -7.60
C ARG A 4 41.84 5.50 -6.32
N ASP A 5 41.22 5.19 -5.18
CA ASP A 5 41.61 5.76 -3.90
C ASP A 5 42.66 4.84 -3.26
N GLY A 6 43.91 5.31 -3.15
CA GLY A 6 45.04 4.52 -2.66
C GLY A 6 44.93 4.04 -1.20
N ARG A 7 43.92 4.51 -0.45
CA ARG A 7 43.64 4.07 0.92
C ARG A 7 42.86 2.75 0.99
N PHE A 8 42.20 2.36 -0.10
CA PHE A 8 41.32 1.20 -0.13
C PHE A 8 41.72 0.24 -1.25
N ARG A 9 41.67 -1.06 -0.95
CA ARG A 9 41.83 -2.13 -1.95
C ARG A 9 40.53 -2.92 -2.02
N CYS A 10 39.85 -2.87 -3.16
CA CYS A 10 38.68 -3.70 -3.41
C CYS A 10 39.11 -5.14 -3.64
N VAL A 11 38.54 -6.07 -2.88
CA VAL A 11 38.81 -7.51 -2.99
C VAL A 11 37.49 -8.28 -2.86
N THR A 12 37.45 -9.47 -3.41
CA THR A 12 36.40 -10.46 -3.16
C THR A 12 36.54 -11.04 -1.75
N VAL A 13 35.47 -11.67 -1.25
CA VAL A 13 35.51 -12.41 0.03
C VAL A 13 36.59 -13.49 -0.01
N SER A 14 36.73 -14.21 -1.13
CA SER A 14 37.74 -15.27 -1.29
C SER A 14 39.17 -14.74 -1.22
N GLU A 15 39.46 -13.63 -1.90
CA GLU A 15 40.78 -12.99 -1.84
C GLU A 15 41.11 -12.48 -0.43
N PHE A 16 40.12 -11.91 0.25
CA PHE A 16 40.27 -11.46 1.64
C PHE A 16 40.64 -12.64 2.57
N LEU A 17 39.90 -13.76 2.49
CA LEU A 17 40.13 -14.93 3.33
C LEU A 17 41.47 -15.64 3.03
N GLN A 18 41.96 -15.58 1.78
CA GLN A 18 43.28 -16.10 1.43
C GLN A 18 44.41 -15.26 2.05
N GLN A 19 44.23 -13.94 2.08
CA GLN A 19 45.22 -13.02 2.63
C GLN A 19 45.18 -12.93 4.16
N TYR A 20 44.00 -13.11 4.75
CA TYR A 20 43.76 -13.06 6.21
C TYR A 20 43.02 -14.33 6.66
N PRO A 21 43.74 -15.44 6.91
CA PRO A 21 43.13 -16.69 7.35
C PRO A 21 42.41 -16.53 8.69
N LEU A 22 41.35 -17.34 8.90
CA LEU A 22 40.43 -17.24 10.05
C LEU A 22 41.10 -17.19 11.43
N GLY A 23 42.34 -17.68 11.58
CA GLY A 23 43.11 -17.58 12.82
C GLY A 23 43.59 -16.16 13.19
N HIS A 24 43.43 -15.16 12.31
CA HIS A 24 43.74 -13.75 12.58
C HIS A 24 42.53 -12.93 13.07
N ALA A 25 41.33 -13.50 13.09
CA ALA A 25 40.12 -12.81 13.53
C ALA A 25 39.85 -13.08 15.01
N GLU A 26 39.33 -12.09 15.73
CA GLU A 26 38.76 -12.30 17.06
C GLU A 26 37.60 -13.30 16.95
N SER A 27 37.58 -14.29 17.85
CA SER A 27 36.53 -15.29 17.89
C SER A 27 35.26 -14.66 18.46
N LEU A 28 34.15 -14.79 17.73
CA LEU A 28 32.82 -14.55 18.28
C LEU A 28 32.37 -15.85 18.97
N PRO A 29 32.32 -15.90 20.32
CA PRO A 29 32.07 -17.14 21.05
C PRO A 29 30.63 -17.64 20.88
N GLU A 30 29.69 -16.72 20.61
CA GLU A 30 28.28 -17.02 20.43
C GLU A 30 27.66 -16.11 19.37
N LEU A 31 26.85 -16.70 18.49
CA LEU A 31 26.05 -15.97 17.51
C LEU A 31 24.58 -16.07 17.91
N SER A 32 23.96 -14.93 18.22
CA SER A 32 22.53 -14.88 18.54
C SER A 32 21.69 -15.11 17.28
N SER A 33 20.56 -15.81 17.44
CA SER A 33 19.57 -15.96 16.38
C SER A 33 18.89 -14.63 16.07
N GLY A 34 18.86 -14.26 14.79
CA GLY A 34 18.16 -13.06 14.33
C GLY A 34 18.40 -12.82 12.85
N SER A 35 17.95 -11.66 12.39
CA SER A 35 18.26 -11.19 11.05
C SER A 35 18.91 -9.81 11.10
N TRP A 36 19.48 -9.41 9.97
CA TRP A 36 19.98 -8.04 9.76
C TRP A 36 18.89 -6.96 9.89
N ILE A 37 17.61 -7.34 9.92
CA ILE A 37 16.46 -6.46 10.17
C ILE A 37 16.08 -6.61 11.64
N ASP A 38 16.24 -5.53 12.41
CA ASP A 38 15.85 -5.41 13.82
C ASP A 38 16.39 -6.50 14.78
N GLY A 39 17.39 -7.28 14.35
CA GLY A 39 17.99 -8.34 15.17
C GLY A 39 17.04 -9.50 15.49
N ASN A 40 15.94 -9.66 14.76
CA ASN A 40 14.93 -10.69 15.04
C ASN A 40 14.31 -11.25 13.74
N PHE A 41 13.32 -12.14 13.85
CA PHE A 41 12.65 -12.80 12.71
C PHE A 41 11.22 -12.30 12.44
N ALA A 42 10.74 -11.23 13.09
CA ALA A 42 9.36 -10.74 12.97
C ALA A 42 8.97 -10.42 11.51
N THR A 43 9.97 -10.11 10.67
CA THR A 43 9.82 -9.96 9.22
C THR A 43 9.26 -11.22 8.54
N TRP A 44 9.55 -12.43 9.03
CA TRP A 44 9.13 -13.71 8.40
C TRP A 44 8.26 -14.61 9.29
N ILE A 45 8.14 -14.36 10.60
CA ILE A 45 7.34 -15.17 11.53
C ILE A 45 6.64 -14.32 12.60
N GLY A 46 5.54 -14.84 13.17
CA GLY A 46 4.87 -14.25 14.34
C GLY A 46 3.53 -13.59 14.03
N HIS A 47 3.34 -13.08 12.81
CA HIS A 47 2.03 -12.58 12.37
C HIS A 47 1.07 -13.75 12.08
N PRO A 48 -0.24 -13.66 12.40
CA PRO A 48 -1.20 -14.74 12.13
C PRO A 48 -1.18 -15.27 10.69
N GLU A 49 -1.11 -14.37 9.70
CA GLU A 49 -0.99 -14.77 8.29
C GLU A 49 0.33 -15.51 7.98
N LYS A 50 1.47 -15.07 8.57
CA LYS A 50 2.78 -15.72 8.40
C LYS A 50 2.77 -17.11 9.03
N ASN A 51 2.21 -17.23 10.23
CA ASN A 51 2.11 -18.51 10.94
C ASN A 51 1.22 -19.50 10.15
N ALA A 52 0.09 -19.05 9.62
CA ALA A 52 -0.78 -19.88 8.78
C ALA A 52 -0.07 -20.35 7.49
N ALA A 53 0.77 -19.50 6.88
CA ALA A 53 1.59 -19.90 5.74
C ALA A 53 2.65 -20.94 6.11
N TRP A 54 3.36 -20.75 7.24
CA TRP A 54 4.32 -21.73 7.75
C TRP A 54 3.68 -23.07 8.09
N GLU A 55 2.50 -23.08 8.72
CA GLU A 55 1.73 -24.29 9.03
C GLU A 55 1.39 -25.07 7.75
N ARG A 56 0.90 -24.37 6.71
CA ARG A 56 0.57 -25.00 5.42
C ARG A 56 1.81 -25.56 4.72
N LEU A 57 2.93 -24.83 4.76
CA LEU A 57 4.19 -25.29 4.18
C LEU A 57 4.75 -26.51 4.92
N ALA A 58 4.72 -26.50 6.25
CA ALA A 58 5.16 -27.61 7.10
C ALA A 58 4.34 -28.87 6.82
N HIS A 59 3.00 -28.75 6.79
CA HIS A 59 2.12 -29.87 6.48
C HIS A 59 2.35 -30.43 5.07
N ALA A 60 2.60 -29.57 4.07
CA ALA A 60 2.98 -30.00 2.73
C ALA A 60 4.30 -30.78 2.72
N ARG A 61 5.32 -30.29 3.44
CA ARG A 61 6.61 -30.99 3.56
C ARG A 61 6.46 -32.35 4.20
N GLU A 62 5.74 -32.45 5.32
CA GLU A 62 5.49 -33.71 6.02
C GLU A 62 4.74 -34.70 5.12
N SER A 63 3.70 -34.22 4.42
CA SER A 63 2.93 -35.03 3.49
C SER A 63 3.82 -35.60 2.37
N LEU A 64 4.64 -34.77 1.72
CA LEU A 64 5.56 -35.20 0.67
C LEU A 64 6.66 -36.14 1.18
N SER A 65 7.11 -35.93 2.42
CA SER A 65 8.13 -36.81 3.03
C SER A 65 7.58 -38.20 3.31
N SER A 66 6.31 -38.31 3.70
CA SER A 66 5.66 -39.60 4.02
C SER A 66 5.50 -40.54 2.82
N VAL A 67 5.50 -40.01 1.59
CA VAL A 67 5.39 -40.82 0.36
C VAL A 67 6.73 -41.19 -0.28
N GLY A 68 7.85 -40.59 0.16
CA GLY A 68 9.18 -40.93 -0.34
C GLY A 68 10.11 -39.74 -0.48
N GLU A 69 10.78 -39.35 0.62
CA GLU A 69 11.85 -38.35 0.55
C GLU A 69 13.02 -38.86 -0.33
N GLY A 70 13.38 -38.07 -1.35
CA GLY A 70 14.48 -38.43 -2.25
C GLY A 70 14.10 -39.34 -3.43
N ASP A 71 12.84 -39.77 -3.56
CA ASP A 71 12.39 -40.51 -4.75
C ASP A 71 12.54 -39.65 -6.02
N PRO A 72 13.31 -40.09 -7.04
CA PRO A 72 13.41 -39.39 -8.31
C PRO A 72 12.07 -39.13 -9.01
N SER A 73 11.06 -39.97 -8.78
CA SER A 73 9.70 -39.81 -9.34
C SER A 73 9.01 -38.55 -8.81
N LEU A 74 9.28 -38.19 -7.54
CA LEU A 74 8.71 -37.04 -6.84
C LEU A 74 9.50 -35.74 -7.06
N ARG A 75 10.52 -35.74 -7.92
CA ARG A 75 11.38 -34.57 -8.17
C ARG A 75 10.60 -33.31 -8.51
N LYS A 76 9.51 -33.43 -9.27
CA LYS A 76 8.66 -32.29 -9.63
C LYS A 76 7.85 -31.78 -8.43
N ALA A 77 7.29 -32.68 -7.61
CA ALA A 77 6.58 -32.33 -6.38
C ALA A 77 7.51 -31.59 -5.39
N TRP A 78 8.71 -32.13 -5.17
CA TRP A 78 9.74 -31.49 -4.34
C TRP A 78 10.20 -30.14 -4.89
N ARG A 79 10.24 -29.97 -6.22
CA ARG A 79 10.54 -28.66 -6.82
C ARG A 79 9.46 -27.64 -6.49
N CYS A 80 8.18 -28.00 -6.54
CA CYS A 80 7.09 -27.11 -6.15
C CYS A 80 7.21 -26.69 -4.69
N LEU A 81 7.50 -27.63 -3.79
CA LEU A 81 7.73 -27.32 -2.37
C LEU A 81 8.91 -26.35 -2.18
N ARG A 82 10.05 -26.59 -2.83
CA ARG A 82 11.23 -25.71 -2.76
C ARG A 82 10.98 -24.30 -3.27
N ILE A 83 10.10 -24.14 -4.26
CA ILE A 83 9.66 -22.80 -4.68
C ILE A 83 8.86 -22.14 -3.56
N ALA A 84 7.94 -22.87 -2.92
CA ALA A 84 7.14 -22.40 -1.78
C ALA A 84 7.96 -22.14 -0.50
N GLU A 85 9.18 -22.69 -0.39
CA GLU A 85 10.12 -22.41 0.71
C GLU A 85 10.86 -21.06 0.59
N GLY A 86 10.67 -20.34 -0.52
CA GLY A 86 11.23 -19.00 -0.69
C GLY A 86 10.75 -18.04 0.40
N SER A 87 11.69 -17.35 1.07
CA SER A 87 11.34 -16.42 2.17
C SER A 87 10.49 -15.24 1.71
N ASP A 88 10.54 -14.88 0.42
CA ASP A 88 9.73 -13.82 -0.19
C ASP A 88 8.23 -14.03 0.03
N TRP A 89 7.73 -15.26 0.09
CA TRP A 89 6.31 -15.51 0.39
C TRP A 89 5.92 -14.94 1.75
N MET A 90 6.74 -15.21 2.78
CA MET A 90 6.50 -14.75 4.15
C MET A 90 6.65 -13.23 4.32
N TRP A 91 7.41 -12.59 3.41
CA TRP A 91 7.55 -11.15 3.37
C TRP A 91 6.23 -10.44 3.09
N TRP A 92 5.39 -11.01 2.22
CA TRP A 92 4.11 -10.45 1.77
C TRP A 92 2.93 -10.73 2.70
N PHE A 93 3.06 -11.71 3.59
CA PHE A 93 2.04 -11.99 4.59
C PHE A 93 2.15 -11.04 5.78
N GLY A 94 1.01 -10.67 6.33
CA GLY A 94 0.84 -9.71 7.41
C GLY A 94 0.84 -8.24 6.97
N ASP A 95 0.97 -7.37 7.97
CA ASP A 95 0.69 -5.93 7.83
C ASP A 95 1.99 -5.10 7.72
N THR A 96 3.15 -5.77 7.69
CA THR A 96 4.47 -5.15 7.71
C THR A 96 5.01 -4.81 6.33
N HIS A 97 4.43 -5.37 5.26
CA HIS A 97 4.78 -5.03 3.89
C HIS A 97 3.52 -5.05 3.04
N PHE A 98 3.26 -3.94 2.35
CA PHE A 98 2.13 -3.83 1.45
C PHE A 98 2.56 -4.13 0.02
N SER A 99 1.72 -4.85 -0.71
CA SER A 99 1.82 -4.99 -2.16
C SER A 99 0.41 -5.05 -2.74
N ALA A 100 0.19 -4.35 -3.85
CA ALA A 100 -1.06 -4.47 -4.61
C ALA A 100 -1.23 -5.89 -5.18
N GLN A 101 -0.14 -6.67 -5.30
CA GLN A 101 -0.14 -8.05 -5.75
C GLN A 101 -0.13 -9.06 -4.59
N ALA A 102 -0.37 -8.63 -3.35
CA ALA A 102 -0.34 -9.53 -2.19
C ALA A 102 -1.30 -10.73 -2.33
N GLU A 103 -2.47 -10.52 -2.94
CA GLU A 103 -3.41 -11.60 -3.26
C GLU A 103 -2.84 -12.59 -4.28
N GLU A 104 -2.16 -12.09 -5.31
CA GLU A 104 -1.54 -12.93 -6.34
C GLU A 104 -0.36 -13.71 -5.77
N PHE A 105 0.45 -13.10 -4.89
CA PHE A 105 1.52 -13.81 -4.19
C PHE A 105 0.97 -14.93 -3.28
N ASP A 106 -0.12 -14.66 -2.54
CA ASP A 106 -0.83 -15.70 -1.77
C ASP A 106 -1.33 -16.83 -2.67
N ARG A 107 -1.98 -16.48 -3.79
CA ARG A 107 -2.47 -17.44 -4.78
C ARG A 107 -1.35 -18.32 -5.31
N LEU A 108 -0.25 -17.72 -5.77
CA LEU A 108 0.91 -18.44 -6.32
C LEU A 108 1.56 -19.35 -5.27
N PHE A 109 1.74 -18.86 -4.05
CA PHE A 109 2.25 -19.67 -2.93
C PHE A 109 1.40 -20.92 -2.72
N ARG A 110 0.07 -20.76 -2.59
CA ARG A 110 -0.85 -21.88 -2.41
C ARG A 110 -0.89 -22.81 -3.62
N THR A 111 -0.82 -22.27 -4.85
CA THR A 111 -0.75 -23.08 -6.07
C THR A 111 0.50 -23.96 -6.11
N HIS A 112 1.66 -23.45 -5.67
CA HIS A 112 2.86 -24.28 -5.56
C HIS A 112 2.67 -25.42 -4.56
N LEU A 113 2.07 -25.17 -3.40
CA LEU A 113 1.75 -26.22 -2.44
C LEU A 113 0.79 -27.26 -3.03
N SER A 114 -0.32 -26.81 -3.63
CA SER A 114 -1.33 -27.68 -4.24
C SER A 114 -0.75 -28.56 -5.35
N HIS A 115 0.05 -27.98 -6.26
CA HIS A 115 0.72 -28.76 -7.32
C HIS A 115 1.72 -29.78 -6.73
N GLY A 116 2.35 -29.47 -5.58
CA GLY A 116 3.19 -30.42 -4.87
C GLY A 116 2.42 -31.68 -4.45
N TYR A 117 1.23 -31.52 -3.89
CA TYR A 117 0.33 -32.62 -3.54
C TYR A 117 -0.12 -33.41 -4.78
N GLU A 118 -0.59 -32.72 -5.82
CA GLU A 118 -1.07 -33.37 -7.06
C GLU A 118 0.00 -34.22 -7.72
N LEU A 119 1.23 -33.68 -7.84
CA LEU A 119 2.36 -34.39 -8.43
C LEU A 119 2.84 -35.56 -7.59
N ALA A 120 2.57 -35.54 -6.29
CA ALA A 120 2.83 -36.64 -5.37
C ALA A 120 1.68 -37.67 -5.33
N GLY A 121 0.60 -37.46 -6.08
CA GLY A 121 -0.59 -38.33 -6.05
C GLY A 121 -1.39 -38.24 -4.75
N LEU A 122 -1.22 -37.15 -3.99
CA LEU A 122 -1.88 -36.92 -2.71
C LEU A 122 -3.12 -36.01 -2.89
N PRO A 123 -4.14 -36.14 -2.03
CA PRO A 123 -5.27 -35.22 -2.02
C PRO A 123 -4.81 -33.82 -1.59
N VAL A 124 -5.24 -32.79 -2.32
CA VAL A 124 -4.95 -31.39 -1.98
C VAL A 124 -5.80 -30.97 -0.77
N PRO A 125 -5.20 -30.50 0.35
CA PRO A 125 -5.97 -30.04 1.50
C PRO A 125 -6.88 -28.85 1.18
N GLU A 126 -8.12 -28.86 1.68
CA GLU A 126 -9.08 -27.76 1.49
C GLU A 126 -8.54 -26.40 1.98
N ALA A 127 -7.72 -26.40 3.02
CA ALA A 127 -7.08 -25.20 3.55
C ALA A 127 -6.29 -24.44 2.46
N LEU A 128 -5.72 -25.11 1.45
CA LEU A 128 -4.99 -24.46 0.36
C LEU A 128 -5.88 -23.75 -0.66
N LYS A 129 -7.21 -24.00 -0.64
CA LYS A 129 -8.17 -23.29 -1.49
C LYS A 129 -8.57 -21.93 -0.91
N THR A 130 -8.47 -21.77 0.42
CA THR A 130 -8.78 -20.52 1.11
C THR A 130 -7.56 -19.59 1.13
N PRO A 131 -7.71 -18.32 0.71
CA PRO A 131 -6.66 -17.31 0.85
C PRO A 131 -6.14 -17.19 2.29
N ILE A 132 -4.84 -17.00 2.42
CA ILE A 132 -4.18 -16.66 3.69
C ILE A 132 -4.23 -15.15 3.89
N LYS A 133 -3.97 -14.38 2.82
CA LYS A 133 -3.95 -12.93 2.86
C LYS A 133 -5.37 -12.43 3.07
N ARG A 134 -5.58 -11.71 4.17
CA ARG A 134 -6.81 -10.97 4.39
C ARG A 134 -6.67 -9.64 3.69
N LEU A 135 -7.61 -9.32 2.81
CA LEU A 135 -7.69 -7.97 2.26
C LEU A 135 -7.97 -7.02 3.43
N PRO A 136 -7.17 -5.96 3.62
CA PRO A 136 -7.54 -4.93 4.58
C PRO A 136 -8.92 -4.42 4.19
N ILE A 137 -9.87 -4.44 5.13
CA ILE A 137 -11.16 -3.83 4.92
C ILE A 137 -10.88 -2.33 4.77
N GLN A 138 -10.82 -1.86 3.53
CA GLN A 138 -10.80 -0.44 3.28
C GLN A 138 -12.12 0.10 3.83
N ILE A 139 -12.04 0.76 4.99
CA ILE A 139 -13.18 1.43 5.58
C ILE A 139 -13.43 2.65 4.69
N SER A 140 -14.29 2.45 3.69
CA SER A 140 -14.84 3.49 2.84
C SER A 140 -16.30 3.69 3.18
N TYR A 141 -16.68 4.92 3.47
CA TYR A 141 -18.08 5.32 3.56
C TYR A 141 -18.41 6.15 2.33
N ASP A 142 -19.53 5.85 1.68
CA ASP A 142 -20.06 6.71 0.62
C ASP A 142 -20.72 7.95 1.23
N PRO A 143 -20.78 9.07 0.48
CA PRO A 143 -21.54 10.24 0.90
C PRO A 143 -23.02 9.88 1.07
N THR A 144 -23.63 10.37 2.14
CA THR A 144 -25.05 10.08 2.49
C THR A 144 -25.97 11.27 2.24
N GLY A 145 -25.42 12.38 1.74
CA GLY A 145 -26.11 13.65 1.57
C GLY A 145 -25.24 14.65 0.80
N LEU A 146 -25.85 15.75 0.38
CA LEU A 146 -25.12 16.88 -0.19
C LEU A 146 -24.40 17.65 0.92
N ILE A 147 -23.22 18.20 0.59
CA ILE A 147 -22.43 19.03 1.51
C ILE A 147 -22.09 20.38 0.87
N HIS A 148 -21.93 21.39 1.72
CA HIS A 148 -21.54 22.73 1.32
C HIS A 148 -20.52 23.29 2.33
N PRO A 149 -19.30 22.74 2.39
CA PRO A 149 -18.29 23.14 3.36
C PRO A 149 -17.75 24.55 3.05
N THR A 150 -17.32 25.26 4.09
CA THR A 150 -16.51 26.47 3.94
C THR A 150 -15.07 26.05 3.71
N ILE A 151 -14.46 26.46 2.59
CA ILE A 151 -13.06 26.10 2.29
C ILE A 151 -12.13 27.09 2.98
N ASP A 152 -11.74 26.78 4.22
CA ASP A 152 -10.87 27.63 5.05
C ASP A 152 -9.68 26.89 5.68
N GLY A 153 -9.58 25.57 5.44
CA GLY A 153 -8.51 24.72 5.95
C GLY A 153 -8.73 24.24 7.38
N TYR A 154 -9.92 24.43 7.96
CA TYR A 154 -10.29 24.00 9.30
C TYR A 154 -11.68 23.35 9.30
N GLU A 155 -11.87 22.34 10.17
CA GLU A 155 -13.22 21.88 10.49
C GLU A 155 -13.83 22.86 11.50
N THR A 156 -14.45 23.92 11.00
CA THR A 156 -15.00 24.99 11.85
C THR A 156 -16.38 24.63 12.39
N SER A 157 -17.10 23.75 11.68
CA SER A 157 -18.35 23.17 12.12
C SER A 157 -18.39 21.68 11.83
N TYR A 158 -18.80 20.91 12.84
CA TYR A 158 -19.03 19.46 12.73
C TYR A 158 -19.92 19.08 11.53
N TYR A 159 -20.83 19.97 11.13
CA TYR A 159 -21.80 19.69 10.07
C TYR A 159 -21.23 19.80 8.65
N GLU A 160 -20.08 20.44 8.45
CA GLU A 160 -19.55 20.75 7.11
C GLU A 160 -19.23 19.48 6.31
N TRP A 161 -18.74 18.44 7.00
CA TRP A 161 -18.32 17.19 6.40
C TRP A 161 -19.16 15.99 6.89
N LEU A 162 -20.28 16.22 7.60
CA LEU A 162 -21.07 15.16 8.24
C LEU A 162 -21.61 14.12 7.24
N TYR A 163 -22.06 14.57 6.07
CA TYR A 163 -22.60 13.70 5.02
C TYR A 163 -21.56 13.27 4.00
N ALA A 164 -20.29 13.65 4.20
CA ALA A 164 -19.21 13.29 3.30
C ALA A 164 -18.87 11.81 3.42
N GLY A 165 -18.53 11.21 2.28
CA GLY A 165 -17.90 9.91 2.29
C GLY A 165 -16.44 10.02 2.71
N ARG A 166 -15.88 8.95 3.25
CA ARG A 166 -14.54 8.93 3.84
C ARG A 166 -13.76 7.70 3.41
N LEU A 167 -12.48 7.88 3.09
CA LEU A 167 -11.49 6.85 2.83
C LEU A 167 -10.39 6.93 3.89
N ASP A 168 -10.11 5.84 4.60
CA ASP A 168 -8.96 5.74 5.51
C ASP A 168 -7.69 5.31 4.75
N LEU A 169 -6.69 6.19 4.70
CA LEU A 169 -5.43 5.95 3.99
C LEU A 169 -4.38 5.23 4.85
N ARG A 170 -4.57 5.14 6.18
CA ARG A 170 -3.58 4.57 7.12
C ARG A 170 -3.39 3.06 6.98
N GLN A 171 -4.32 2.39 6.31
CA GLN A 171 -4.31 0.93 6.11
C GLN A 171 -3.56 0.49 4.83
N GLN A 172 -3.17 1.42 3.95
CA GLN A 172 -2.47 1.08 2.71
C GLN A 172 -0.94 1.01 2.84
N TYR A 173 -0.38 1.50 3.94
CA TYR A 173 1.05 1.41 4.24
C TYR A 173 1.33 0.43 5.35
N SER A 174 2.50 -0.20 5.27
CA SER A 174 2.94 -1.10 6.31
C SER A 174 3.20 -0.40 7.64
N ALA A 175 3.20 -1.15 8.74
CA ALA A 175 3.52 -0.65 10.07
C ALA A 175 4.85 0.14 10.13
N ILE A 176 5.87 -0.26 9.35
CA ILE A 176 7.18 0.42 9.27
C ILE A 176 7.04 1.79 8.58
N HIS A 177 6.31 1.86 7.47
CA HIS A 177 6.10 3.12 6.72
C HIS A 177 5.03 4.05 7.33
N ARG A 178 4.14 3.54 8.21
CA ARG A 178 3.09 4.32 8.86
C ARG A 178 3.62 5.48 9.71
N SER A 179 4.83 5.33 10.27
CA SER A 179 5.50 6.36 11.08
C SER A 179 5.95 7.59 10.27
N ALA A 180 6.20 7.42 8.97
CA ALA A 180 6.62 8.47 8.04
C ALA A 180 5.49 8.97 7.12
N GLN A 181 4.29 8.42 7.26
CA GLN A 181 3.13 8.74 6.43
C GLN A 181 2.57 10.13 6.79
N CYS A 182 2.41 10.98 5.78
CA CYS A 182 1.81 12.30 5.84
C CYS A 182 0.28 12.21 5.72
N LEU A 183 -0.26 11.48 4.73
CA LEU A 183 -1.69 11.49 4.44
C LEU A 183 -2.45 10.46 5.30
N ARG A 184 -3.58 10.87 5.90
CA ARG A 184 -4.33 10.05 6.87
C ARG A 184 -5.70 9.61 6.38
N SER A 185 -6.49 10.53 5.86
CA SER A 185 -7.81 10.21 5.30
C SER A 185 -8.20 11.20 4.21
N ILE A 186 -9.04 10.74 3.28
CA ILE A 186 -9.71 11.59 2.29
C ILE A 186 -11.19 11.59 2.62
N TYR A 187 -11.76 12.77 2.79
CA TYR A 187 -13.17 13.01 2.78
C TYR A 187 -13.55 13.56 1.42
N HIS A 188 -14.70 13.15 0.92
CA HIS A 188 -15.24 13.64 -0.34
C HIS A 188 -16.74 13.82 -0.23
N GLY A 189 -17.26 14.78 -0.97
CA GLY A 189 -18.68 15.01 -1.08
C GLY A 189 -18.93 16.07 -2.12
N PHE A 190 -20.19 16.38 -2.36
CA PHE A 190 -20.55 17.26 -3.45
C PHE A 190 -21.88 17.94 -3.18
N ASP A 191 -22.07 19.05 -3.86
CA ASP A 191 -23.39 19.64 -4.08
C ASP A 191 -23.72 19.62 -5.58
N ARG A 192 -24.64 20.50 -5.99
CA ARG A 192 -25.08 20.62 -7.38
C ARG A 192 -24.06 21.29 -8.30
N THR A 193 -23.12 22.06 -7.77
CA THR A 193 -22.19 22.89 -8.54
C THR A 193 -20.73 22.51 -8.33
N HIS A 194 -20.35 21.94 -7.19
CA HIS A 194 -18.98 21.61 -6.82
C HIS A 194 -18.84 20.19 -6.25
N HIS A 195 -17.66 19.63 -6.43
CA HIS A 195 -17.16 18.47 -5.72
C HIS A 195 -16.05 18.93 -4.77
N TYR A 196 -16.10 18.43 -3.55
CA TYR A 196 -15.24 18.86 -2.46
C TYR A 196 -14.38 17.69 -1.98
N PHE A 197 -13.12 17.98 -1.71
CA PHE A 197 -12.21 17.06 -1.05
C PHE A 197 -11.63 17.70 0.21
N ARG A 198 -11.58 16.93 1.28
CA ARG A 198 -10.79 17.24 2.47
C ARG A 198 -9.76 16.14 2.66
N ILE A 199 -8.52 16.52 2.87
CA ILE A 199 -7.42 15.60 3.11
C ILE A 199 -6.91 15.89 4.52
N ASP A 200 -7.04 14.91 5.40
CA ASP A 200 -6.43 14.95 6.73
C ASP A 200 -4.99 14.50 6.60
N LEU A 201 -4.08 15.27 7.19
CA LEU A 201 -2.65 15.06 7.06
C LEU A 201 -1.90 15.37 8.37
N ASP A 202 -0.73 14.74 8.51
CA ASP A 202 0.23 15.04 9.55
C ASP A 202 1.15 16.17 9.11
N LEU A 203 0.79 17.41 9.50
CA LEU A 203 1.55 18.61 9.17
C LEU A 203 3.00 18.56 9.65
N SER A 204 3.30 17.81 10.71
CA SER A 204 4.66 17.68 11.22
C SER A 204 5.55 16.84 10.30
N GLN A 205 4.99 15.83 9.64
CA GLN A 205 5.69 15.05 8.62
C GLN A 205 5.78 15.82 7.31
N LEU A 206 4.68 16.49 6.90
CA LEU A 206 4.68 17.32 5.69
C LEU A 206 5.75 18.42 5.75
N ALA A 207 5.91 19.07 6.92
CA ALA A 207 6.91 20.11 7.14
C ALA A 207 8.37 19.62 7.12
N ARG A 208 8.62 18.31 7.17
CA ARG A 208 9.97 17.72 7.03
C ARG A 208 10.40 17.61 5.57
N LEU A 209 9.46 17.71 4.63
CA LEU A 209 9.77 17.68 3.20
C LEU A 209 10.40 19.02 2.80
N SER A 210 11.42 18.95 1.94
CA SER A 210 12.10 20.13 1.39
C SER A 210 11.21 20.94 0.45
N SER A 211 10.31 20.25 -0.25
CA SER A 211 9.26 20.77 -1.10
C SER A 211 8.22 19.69 -1.29
N TRP A 212 6.97 20.07 -1.59
CA TRP A 212 5.97 19.07 -1.92
C TRP A 212 4.96 19.57 -2.96
N VAL A 213 4.45 18.61 -3.73
CA VAL A 213 3.33 18.78 -4.66
C VAL A 213 2.34 17.66 -4.39
N MET A 214 1.06 17.99 -4.28
CA MET A 214 -0.01 17.02 -4.14
C MET A 214 -0.85 16.99 -5.41
N ASP A 215 -0.93 15.84 -6.07
CA ASP A 215 -1.69 15.65 -7.30
C ASP A 215 -2.93 14.82 -7.02
N LEU A 216 -4.11 15.40 -7.31
CA LEU A 216 -5.36 14.68 -7.39
C LEU A 216 -5.62 14.37 -8.87
N SER A 217 -5.40 13.12 -9.27
CA SER A 217 -5.74 12.60 -10.59
C SER A 217 -7.20 12.14 -10.60
N LEU A 218 -8.04 12.77 -11.40
CA LEU A 218 -9.49 12.62 -11.42
C LEU A 218 -9.96 11.98 -12.75
N SER A 219 -11.26 11.70 -12.89
CA SER A 219 -11.86 11.25 -14.15
C SER A 219 -11.49 12.17 -15.34
N HIS A 220 -11.49 11.61 -16.55
CA HIS A 220 -11.21 12.35 -17.80
C HIS A 220 -9.82 13.00 -17.87
N ASP A 221 -8.80 12.38 -17.27
CA ASP A 221 -7.41 12.87 -17.22
C ASP A 221 -7.27 14.29 -16.64
N LEU A 222 -8.22 14.69 -15.78
CA LEU A 222 -8.16 15.95 -15.07
C LEU A 222 -7.21 15.82 -13.87
N HIS A 223 -6.22 16.70 -13.78
CA HIS A 223 -5.31 16.74 -12.63
C HIS A 223 -5.46 18.07 -11.88
N VAL A 224 -5.59 17.99 -10.55
CA VAL A 224 -5.50 19.16 -9.67
C VAL A 224 -4.21 19.05 -8.87
N GLN A 225 -3.23 19.88 -9.23
CA GLN A 225 -1.92 19.95 -8.59
C GLN A 225 -1.88 21.07 -7.58
N ILE A 226 -1.69 20.71 -6.31
CA ILE A 226 -1.62 21.62 -5.20
C ILE A 226 -0.15 21.79 -4.82
N THR A 227 0.32 23.02 -4.87
CA THR A 227 1.70 23.40 -4.61
C THR A 227 1.78 24.37 -3.43
N GLN A 228 2.87 24.32 -2.68
CA GLN A 228 3.13 25.25 -1.59
C GLN A 228 3.62 26.60 -2.13
N GLU A 229 3.03 27.69 -1.64
CA GLU A 229 3.44 29.07 -1.91
C GLU A 229 3.73 29.83 -0.61
N ALA A 230 4.33 31.02 -0.71
CA ALA A 230 4.71 31.84 0.45
C ALA A 230 3.53 32.19 1.39
N SER A 231 2.30 32.27 0.86
CA SER A 231 1.10 32.63 1.60
C SER A 231 0.11 31.47 1.78
N GLY A 232 0.52 30.21 1.55
CA GLY A 232 -0.34 29.05 1.70
C GLY A 232 -0.14 28.02 0.58
N VAL A 233 -1.23 27.70 -0.12
CA VAL A 233 -1.23 26.73 -1.22
C VAL A 233 -1.92 27.29 -2.45
N ARG A 234 -1.56 26.76 -3.62
CA ARG A 234 -2.22 27.07 -4.88
C ARG A 234 -2.53 25.80 -5.65
N ALA A 235 -3.74 25.73 -6.21
CA ALA A 235 -4.15 24.68 -7.13
C ALA A 235 -3.88 25.09 -8.59
N HIS A 236 -3.38 24.14 -9.36
CA HIS A 236 -3.22 24.22 -10.81
C HIS A 236 -3.99 23.07 -11.45
N VAL A 237 -4.87 23.40 -12.38
CA VAL A 237 -5.66 22.40 -13.10
C VAL A 237 -5.00 22.09 -14.44
N LEU A 238 -4.79 20.82 -14.72
CA LEU A 238 -4.29 20.33 -16.01
C LEU A 238 -5.37 19.46 -16.67
N PRO A 239 -5.60 19.62 -17.99
CA PRO A 239 -4.89 20.53 -18.91
C PRO A 239 -5.34 22.01 -18.83
N HIS A 240 -6.40 22.31 -18.07
CA HIS A 240 -7.05 23.62 -18.06
C HIS A 240 -6.42 24.65 -17.12
N ARG A 241 -5.28 25.24 -17.51
CA ARG A 241 -4.50 26.19 -16.68
C ARG A 241 -5.26 27.41 -16.13
N ALA A 242 -6.38 27.80 -16.77
CA ALA A 242 -7.19 28.95 -16.36
C ALA A 242 -8.41 28.59 -15.50
N ALA A 243 -8.66 27.30 -15.25
CA ALA A 243 -9.80 26.87 -14.45
C ALA A 243 -9.60 27.24 -12.98
N ALA A 244 -10.63 27.85 -12.37
CA ALA A 244 -10.60 28.27 -10.98
C ALA A 244 -11.00 27.10 -10.07
N VAL A 245 -10.00 26.51 -9.41
CA VAL A 245 -10.18 25.56 -8.30
C VAL A 245 -9.72 26.26 -7.03
N SER A 246 -10.53 26.22 -5.99
CA SER A 246 -10.15 26.76 -4.69
C SER A 246 -9.47 25.67 -3.87
N CYS A 247 -8.36 26.02 -3.21
CA CYS A 247 -7.78 25.16 -2.19
C CYS A 247 -7.21 25.97 -1.03
N VAL A 248 -7.32 25.44 0.18
CA VAL A 248 -6.78 26.07 1.39
C VAL A 248 -6.15 24.99 2.27
N LEU A 249 -4.97 25.29 2.82
CA LEU A 249 -4.28 24.44 3.78
C LEU A 249 -4.22 25.15 5.13
N GLY A 250 -4.92 24.60 6.11
CA GLY A 250 -4.86 25.00 7.52
C GLY A 250 -4.40 23.82 8.38
N ARG A 251 -5.30 23.28 9.20
CA ARG A 251 -5.13 21.97 9.87
C ARG A 251 -5.39 20.79 8.94
N ILE A 252 -6.23 21.03 7.94
CA ILE A 252 -6.59 20.10 6.88
C ILE A 252 -6.36 20.79 5.54
N LEU A 253 -6.24 19.99 4.48
CA LEU A 253 -6.23 20.51 3.12
C LEU A 253 -7.62 20.36 2.53
N GLU A 254 -8.22 21.46 2.10
CA GLU A 254 -9.53 21.47 1.46
C GLU A 254 -9.42 21.92 0.02
N VAL A 255 -10.22 21.30 -0.84
CA VAL A 255 -10.24 21.55 -2.29
C VAL A 255 -11.69 21.60 -2.75
N SER A 256 -12.05 22.64 -3.51
CA SER A 256 -13.36 22.78 -4.16
C SER A 256 -13.17 22.85 -5.67
N ILE A 257 -13.78 21.89 -6.38
CA ILE A 257 -13.67 21.73 -7.82
C ILE A 257 -15.06 21.92 -8.44
N PRO A 258 -15.24 22.88 -9.36
CA PRO A 258 -16.46 22.99 -10.14
C PRO A 258 -16.77 21.68 -10.87
N ARG A 259 -18.00 21.18 -10.74
CA ARG A 259 -18.41 19.88 -11.32
C ARG A 259 -18.34 19.85 -12.84
N GLU A 260 -18.52 21.00 -13.49
CA GLU A 260 -18.37 21.15 -14.93
C GLU A 260 -16.99 20.73 -15.44
N LEU A 261 -15.94 20.86 -14.61
CA LEU A 261 -14.58 20.43 -14.96
C LEU A 261 -14.41 18.92 -14.90
N LEU A 262 -15.19 18.22 -14.08
CA LEU A 262 -15.09 16.77 -13.91
C LEU A 262 -15.72 16.01 -15.09
N GLY A 263 -16.60 16.66 -15.84
CA GLY A 263 -17.25 16.09 -17.02
C GLY A 263 -18.08 14.83 -16.76
N LEU A 264 -18.52 14.63 -15.51
CA LEU A 264 -19.19 13.38 -15.11
C LEU A 264 -20.58 13.26 -15.73
N GLU A 265 -20.86 12.10 -16.31
CA GLU A 265 -22.21 11.73 -16.74
C GLU A 265 -23.11 11.36 -15.55
N GLN A 266 -24.43 11.34 -15.78
CA GLN A 266 -25.38 11.01 -14.71
C GLN A 266 -25.21 9.55 -14.25
N GLY A 267 -24.91 9.35 -12.96
CA GLY A 267 -24.63 8.03 -12.38
C GLY A 267 -23.20 7.53 -12.59
N GLU A 268 -22.34 8.33 -13.22
CA GLU A 268 -20.91 8.01 -13.32
C GLU A 268 -20.23 8.18 -11.95
N ARG A 269 -19.37 7.21 -11.61
CA ARG A 269 -18.50 7.31 -10.43
C ARG A 269 -17.26 8.13 -10.74
N LEU A 270 -16.86 8.97 -9.80
CA LEU A 270 -15.63 9.74 -9.91
C LEU A 270 -14.44 8.84 -9.60
N ARG A 271 -13.50 8.75 -10.54
CA ARG A 271 -12.22 8.09 -10.28
C ARG A 271 -11.29 9.09 -9.59
N LEU A 272 -10.63 8.65 -8.52
CA LEU A 272 -9.64 9.45 -7.79
C LEU A 272 -8.36 8.65 -7.54
N ALA A 273 -7.22 9.23 -7.88
CA ALA A 273 -5.94 8.88 -7.29
C ALA A 273 -5.29 10.12 -6.68
N LEU A 274 -4.63 9.95 -5.54
CA LEU A 274 -3.91 10.99 -4.82
C LEU A 274 -2.43 10.65 -4.77
N ALA A 275 -1.55 11.57 -5.13
CA ALA A 275 -0.11 11.41 -4.98
C ALA A 275 0.51 12.61 -4.23
N LEU A 276 1.40 12.32 -3.29
CA LEU A 276 2.27 13.31 -2.63
C LEU A 276 3.69 13.12 -3.17
N MET A 277 4.24 14.18 -3.74
CA MET A 277 5.56 14.20 -4.36
C MET A 277 6.50 15.13 -3.62
N GLU A 278 7.78 14.78 -3.57
CA GLU A 278 8.88 15.66 -3.16
C GLU A 278 9.86 15.77 -4.34
N GLY A 279 9.94 16.96 -4.94
CA GLY A 279 10.66 17.13 -6.21
C GLY A 279 10.09 16.26 -7.33
N ARG A 280 10.83 15.22 -7.73
CA ARG A 280 10.42 14.25 -8.76
C ARG A 280 10.04 12.89 -8.20
N GLU A 281 10.24 12.67 -6.90
CA GLU A 281 9.97 11.38 -6.26
C GLU A 281 8.55 11.35 -5.72
N VAL A 282 7.83 10.26 -5.97
CA VAL A 282 6.53 9.99 -5.36
C VAL A 282 6.78 9.46 -3.95
N ARG A 283 6.44 10.26 -2.94
CA ARG A 283 6.55 9.87 -1.52
C ARG A 283 5.39 8.99 -1.11
N GLU A 284 4.18 9.38 -1.49
CA GLU A 284 2.97 8.61 -1.23
C GLU A 284 2.03 8.58 -2.43
N ARG A 285 1.31 7.48 -2.63
CA ARG A 285 0.27 7.36 -3.66
C ARG A 285 -0.88 6.47 -3.19
N TYR A 286 -2.11 6.94 -3.42
CA TYR A 286 -3.35 6.28 -3.00
C TYR A 286 -4.40 6.26 -4.12
N PRO A 287 -4.97 5.10 -4.47
CA PRO A 287 -4.40 3.79 -4.17
C PRO A 287 -3.00 3.66 -4.78
N SER A 288 -2.17 2.77 -4.24
CA SER A 288 -0.82 2.52 -4.78
C SER A 288 -0.81 2.24 -6.29
N GLN A 289 -1.89 1.62 -6.82
CA GLN A 289 -2.17 1.46 -8.24
C GLN A 289 -3.65 1.68 -8.54
N GLY A 290 -3.93 2.19 -9.74
CA GLY A 290 -5.30 2.50 -10.18
C GLY A 290 -5.86 3.78 -9.55
N SER A 291 -7.17 3.76 -9.29
CA SER A 291 -7.95 4.85 -8.70
C SER A 291 -9.04 4.29 -7.79
N PHE A 292 -9.39 5.02 -6.74
CA PHE A 292 -10.65 4.82 -6.04
C PHE A 292 -11.83 5.13 -6.96
N GLU A 293 -12.94 4.42 -6.77
CA GLU A 293 -14.21 4.75 -7.40
C GLU A 293 -15.15 5.34 -6.38
N LEU A 294 -15.44 6.62 -6.55
CA LEU A 294 -16.15 7.44 -5.59
C LEU A 294 -17.54 7.76 -6.10
N MET A 295 -18.52 7.75 -5.21
CA MET A 295 -19.85 8.25 -5.54
C MET A 295 -19.75 9.76 -5.82
N ALA A 296 -20.39 10.21 -6.90
CA ALA A 296 -20.31 11.61 -7.32
C ALA A 296 -21.65 12.17 -7.82
N SER A 297 -22.76 11.43 -7.71
CA SER A 297 -24.07 11.85 -8.22
C SER A 297 -25.10 12.03 -7.11
N THR A 298 -25.93 13.07 -7.24
CA THR A 298 -27.05 13.34 -6.33
C THR A 298 -28.13 12.27 -6.42
N VAL A 299 -28.30 11.66 -7.60
CA VAL A 299 -29.27 10.58 -7.83
C VAL A 299 -28.93 9.33 -7.03
N ASP A 300 -27.63 9.03 -6.87
CA ASP A 300 -27.18 7.86 -6.12
C ASP A 300 -27.51 8.00 -4.62
N VAL A 301 -27.34 9.22 -4.09
CA VAL A 301 -27.68 9.56 -2.70
C VAL A 301 -29.21 9.50 -2.48
N GLU A 302 -29.98 10.06 -3.42
CA GLU A 302 -31.44 10.00 -3.37
C GLU A 302 -31.93 8.56 -3.46
N ALA A 303 -31.42 7.73 -4.38
CA ALA A 303 -31.77 6.32 -4.54
C ALA A 303 -31.48 5.49 -3.28
N GLN A 304 -30.38 5.75 -2.58
CA GLN A 304 -30.07 5.11 -1.29
C GLN A 304 -31.03 5.54 -0.17
N SER A 305 -31.57 6.76 -0.24
CA SER A 305 -32.55 7.27 0.74
C SER A 305 -33.94 6.63 0.62
N TRP A 306 -34.25 5.96 -0.50
CA TRP A 306 -35.51 5.20 -0.70
C TRP A 306 -35.44 3.74 -0.23
N LEU A 307 -34.27 3.25 0.16
CA LEU A 307 -34.08 1.93 0.77
C LEU A 307 -34.15 2.03 2.31
N VAL A 308 -35.28 2.50 2.82
CA VAL A 308 -35.62 2.36 4.25
C VAL A 308 -36.69 1.26 4.34
N PHE A 309 -36.31 0.12 4.91
CA PHE A 309 -37.21 -0.98 5.27
C PHE A 309 -38.14 -0.58 6.42
#